data_AF-A0A2E5WE25-F1
#
_entry.id   AF-A0A2E5WE25-F1
#
_cell.length_a   1.000
_cell.length_b   1.000
_cell.length_c   1.000
_cell.angle_alpha   90.00
_cell.angle_beta   90.00
_cell.angle_gamma   90.00
#
_symmetry.space_group_name_H-M   'P 1'
#
loop_
_entity.id
_entity.type
_entity.pdbx_description
1 polymer ?
#
loop_
_entity_poly.entity_id
_entity_poly.type
_entity_poly.pdbx_seq_one_letter_code
_entity_poly.pdbx_strand_id
1 'polypeptide(L)'
;MRLIQITDLHLSDRQDTPAADALRWAITESNRSSPDLVTFTGDMTTYGTEASARHFLEQAGTLTSPWVFTPGNAELRDLGAQRVLAQCTERRSMSLGGVRFLLPDTSCGRISPYDREWLTGEGASDTPPRVLLTHYPIDVLEADSRSWIEAWLQKHPVEMYLAGHRHFSRSRSVSGCWEVITRGLDPDKAFDGPPGICLFERKAGGDWSQTEIPWPHEQSLLPAATDQSPVGWSIHGDPLETVKETRQAGLNVLELRPRELDYDLSATVKELDALRQERPVYLSWHLPNLRWIPKSCDIDGRAEVSRQIDDARACGVDSFTVHVPRITAAGMYGVGDEPADAWRILLDCYHELFRESVEEGIRVSIENIHNQPGTPADRASREFGTEIGECLAWIDAVAGSFDGAGRVGAHFDVGHARNNGELGNLQPIGDWYARIGSRITGYHIHQVRPDEETGKLTNHRDIKDIYDRTVSYAGFLHAWSKRLINREPLFIEVRIAEERRRTTRLFQEIFS
;
A
#
# COMPACT_ATOMS: atom_id res chain seq x y z
N MET A 1 -32.80 -7.13 13.52
CA MET A 1 -31.43 -6.98 14.04
C MET A 1 -30.54 -6.61 12.87
N ARG A 2 -29.83 -5.50 12.98
CA ARG A 2 -28.93 -4.93 11.98
C ARG A 2 -27.56 -4.73 12.62
N LEU A 3 -26.54 -5.31 12.03
CA LEU A 3 -25.16 -5.30 12.51
C LEU A 3 -24.28 -4.68 11.41
N ILE A 4 -23.37 -3.77 11.75
CA ILE A 4 -22.31 -3.35 10.85
C ILE A 4 -20.97 -3.90 11.33
N GLN A 5 -20.21 -4.52 10.42
CA GLN A 5 -18.83 -4.93 10.66
C GLN A 5 -17.86 -3.92 10.03
N ILE A 6 -16.87 -3.53 10.83
CA ILE A 6 -15.68 -2.78 10.42
C ILE A 6 -14.47 -3.64 10.78
N THR A 7 -13.58 -3.91 9.83
CA THR A 7 -12.46 -4.84 10.03
C THR A 7 -11.26 -4.46 9.17
N ASP A 8 -10.07 -4.90 9.58
CA ASP A 8 -8.85 -4.83 8.77
C ASP A 8 -8.60 -3.43 8.22
N LEU A 9 -8.65 -2.42 9.08
CA LEU A 9 -8.43 -1.03 8.70
C LEU A 9 -6.95 -0.71 8.54
N HIS A 10 -6.10 -1.28 9.40
CA HIS A 10 -4.67 -0.95 9.46
C HIS A 10 -4.43 0.56 9.60
N LEU A 11 -4.93 1.13 10.70
CA LEU A 11 -4.68 2.54 11.04
C LEU A 11 -3.25 2.71 11.53
N SER A 12 -2.47 3.57 10.87
CA SER A 12 -1.18 4.01 11.37
C SER A 12 -1.33 5.05 12.49
N ASP A 13 -0.21 5.51 13.04
CA ASP A 13 -0.21 6.60 14.03
C ASP A 13 -0.58 7.97 13.41
N ARG A 14 -0.67 8.03 12.07
CA ARG A 14 -0.99 9.24 11.33
C ARG A 14 -2.50 9.39 11.11
N GLN A 15 -2.97 10.64 11.09
CA GLN A 15 -4.38 10.96 10.85
C GLN A 15 -4.64 11.51 9.44
N ASP A 16 -3.57 11.80 8.70
CA ASP A 16 -3.56 12.34 7.33
C ASP A 16 -3.33 11.25 6.29
N THR A 17 -3.95 10.08 6.47
CA THR A 17 -3.82 8.91 5.60
C THR A 17 -5.19 8.49 5.02
N PRO A 18 -5.21 7.79 3.86
CA PRO A 18 -6.45 7.22 3.33
C PRO A 18 -7.19 6.33 4.34
N ALA A 19 -6.47 5.53 5.14
CA ALA A 19 -7.09 4.71 6.18
C ALA A 19 -7.77 5.55 7.27
N ALA A 20 -7.18 6.66 7.71
CA ALA A 20 -7.81 7.57 8.65
C ALA A 20 -9.10 8.20 8.06
N ASP A 21 -9.10 8.57 6.78
CA ASP A 21 -10.28 9.05 6.07
C ASP A 21 -11.36 7.98 5.97
N ALA A 22 -10.99 6.74 5.65
CA ALA A 22 -11.88 5.59 5.57
C ALA A 22 -12.54 5.28 6.92
N LEU A 23 -11.81 5.37 8.03
CA LEU A 23 -12.37 5.24 9.38
C LEU A 23 -13.43 6.30 9.66
N ARG A 24 -13.11 7.59 9.43
CA ARG A 24 -14.07 8.68 9.66
C ARG A 24 -15.33 8.51 8.83
N TRP A 25 -15.18 8.07 7.58
CA TRP A 25 -16.32 7.72 6.73
C TRP A 25 -17.12 6.55 7.31
N ALA A 26 -16.47 5.45 7.70
CA ALA A 26 -17.15 4.26 8.19
C ALA A 26 -17.96 4.54 9.47
N ILE A 27 -17.44 5.37 10.38
CA ILE A 27 -18.17 5.81 11.57
C ILE A 27 -19.38 6.68 11.20
N THR A 28 -19.19 7.65 10.29
CA THR A 28 -20.28 8.50 9.79
C THR A 28 -21.38 7.68 9.12
N GLU A 29 -21.00 6.74 8.28
CA GLU A 29 -21.91 5.87 7.54
C GLU A 29 -22.64 4.89 8.48
N SER A 30 -21.96 4.41 9.52
CA SER A 30 -22.59 3.59 10.57
C SER A 30 -23.63 4.38 11.33
N ASN A 31 -23.33 5.61 11.76
CA ASN A 31 -24.30 6.48 12.44
C ASN A 31 -25.51 6.78 11.53
N ARG A 32 -25.28 7.08 10.25
CA ARG A 32 -26.32 7.30 9.25
C ARG A 32 -27.21 6.07 9.05
N SER A 33 -26.60 4.88 9.03
CA SER A 33 -27.30 3.61 8.88
C SER A 33 -28.07 3.20 10.14
N SER A 34 -27.68 3.72 11.31
CA SER A 34 -28.28 3.44 12.61
C SER A 34 -28.49 1.93 12.85
N PRO A 35 -27.42 1.10 12.81
CA PRO A 35 -27.53 -0.31 13.11
C PRO A 35 -27.83 -0.52 14.60
N ASP A 36 -28.31 -1.72 14.95
CA ASP A 36 -28.48 -2.11 16.35
C ASP A 36 -27.10 -2.29 17.03
N LEU A 37 -26.09 -2.74 16.29
CA LEU A 37 -24.73 -3.01 16.78
C LEU A 37 -23.68 -2.66 15.72
N VAL A 38 -22.53 -2.13 16.15
CA VAL A 38 -21.29 -2.06 15.33
C VAL A 38 -20.23 -2.99 15.92
N THR A 39 -19.55 -3.76 15.09
CA THR A 39 -18.49 -4.68 15.51
C THR A 39 -17.18 -4.36 14.83
N PHE A 40 -16.12 -4.29 15.62
CA PHE A 40 -14.75 -4.22 15.15
C PHE A 40 -14.08 -5.59 15.29
N THR A 41 -13.68 -6.20 14.17
CA THR A 41 -13.17 -7.59 14.15
C THR A 41 -11.68 -7.69 13.84
N GLY A 42 -10.89 -6.87 14.53
CA GLY A 42 -9.44 -6.93 14.54
C GLY A 42 -8.74 -6.21 13.39
N ASP A 43 -7.43 -6.07 13.55
CA ASP A 43 -6.50 -5.34 12.67
C ASP A 43 -6.97 -3.90 12.42
N MET A 44 -7.41 -3.24 13.49
CA MET A 44 -7.78 -1.83 13.48
C MET A 44 -6.56 -0.92 13.47
N THR A 45 -5.44 -1.39 14.02
CA THR A 45 -4.14 -0.71 14.06
C THR A 45 -3.17 -1.38 13.09
N THR A 46 -2.18 -0.64 12.59
CA THR A 46 -1.09 -1.21 11.77
C THR A 46 0.05 -1.72 12.64
N TYR A 47 0.49 -0.90 13.61
CA TYR A 47 1.71 -1.16 14.38
C TYR A 47 1.44 -1.74 15.76
N GLY A 48 0.17 -1.82 16.20
CA GLY A 48 -0.18 -2.16 17.57
C GLY A 48 0.23 -1.08 18.59
N THR A 49 0.47 0.15 18.14
CA THR A 49 0.92 1.27 18.97
C THR A 49 -0.20 1.90 19.78
N GLU A 50 0.17 2.57 20.87
CA GLU A 50 -0.78 3.34 21.69
C GLU A 50 -1.45 4.48 20.91
N ALA A 51 -0.72 5.19 20.03
CA ALA A 51 -1.26 6.33 19.30
C ALA A 51 -2.37 5.93 18.32
N SER A 52 -2.13 4.96 17.44
CA SER A 52 -3.17 4.41 16.55
C SER A 52 -4.37 3.83 17.31
N ALA A 53 -4.15 3.13 18.43
CA ALA A 53 -5.23 2.60 19.25
C ALA A 53 -6.09 3.71 19.90
N ARG A 54 -5.48 4.79 20.39
CA ARG A 54 -6.21 5.94 20.93
C ARG A 54 -7.02 6.64 19.85
N HIS A 55 -6.43 6.86 18.68
CA HIS A 55 -7.13 7.46 17.54
C HIS A 55 -8.35 6.61 17.13
N PHE A 56 -8.19 5.28 17.06
CA PHE A 56 -9.30 4.37 16.85
C PHE A 56 -10.41 4.54 17.91
N LEU A 57 -10.08 4.53 19.20
CA LEU A 57 -11.07 4.69 20.27
C LEU A 57 -11.77 6.05 20.25
N GLU A 58 -11.05 7.13 19.93
CA GLU A 58 -11.64 8.46 19.78
C GLU A 58 -12.72 8.47 18.69
N GLN A 59 -12.45 7.85 17.54
CA GLN A 59 -13.43 7.74 16.46
C GLN A 59 -14.59 6.80 16.84
N ALA A 60 -14.30 5.61 17.36
CA ALA A 60 -15.31 4.64 17.80
C ALA A 60 -16.22 5.20 18.91
N GLY A 61 -15.68 6.07 19.77
CA GLY A 61 -16.42 6.77 20.83
C GLY A 61 -17.51 7.72 20.31
N THR A 62 -17.49 8.07 19.02
CA THR A 62 -18.52 8.92 18.39
C THR A 62 -19.67 8.12 17.76
N LEU A 63 -19.64 6.79 17.82
CA LEU A 63 -20.74 5.94 17.38
C LEU A 63 -21.98 6.16 18.24
N THR A 64 -23.14 6.29 17.60
CA THR A 64 -24.44 6.39 18.29
C THR A 64 -24.99 5.03 18.69
N SER A 65 -24.61 3.99 17.96
CA SER A 65 -24.97 2.60 18.26
C SER A 65 -23.96 1.98 19.23
N PRO A 66 -24.38 1.01 20.07
CA PRO A 66 -23.43 0.26 20.87
C PRO A 66 -22.43 -0.47 19.96
N TRP A 67 -21.22 -0.67 20.48
CA TRP A 67 -20.19 -1.39 19.75
C TRP A 67 -19.40 -2.36 20.63
N VAL A 68 -18.76 -3.32 19.97
CA VAL A 68 -17.86 -4.31 20.56
C VAL A 68 -16.62 -4.49 19.69
N PHE A 69 -15.54 -4.98 20.30
CA PHE A 69 -14.24 -5.11 19.67
C PHE A 69 -13.62 -6.47 20.02
N THR A 70 -13.06 -7.15 19.03
CA THR A 70 -12.15 -8.30 19.21
C THR A 70 -10.82 -7.99 18.52
N PRO A 71 -9.66 -8.32 19.12
CA PRO A 71 -8.37 -7.95 18.56
C PRO A 71 -7.98 -8.83 17.36
N GLY A 72 -7.19 -8.25 16.46
CA GLY A 72 -6.47 -8.97 15.42
C GLY A 72 -4.98 -9.10 15.73
N ASN A 73 -4.24 -9.74 14.82
CA ASN A 73 -2.79 -9.93 15.00
C ASN A 73 -2.02 -8.61 15.02
N ALA A 74 -2.51 -7.56 14.37
CA ALA A 74 -1.83 -6.29 14.30
C ALA A 74 -1.83 -5.55 15.65
N GLU A 75 -2.90 -5.69 16.45
CA GLU A 75 -2.94 -5.18 17.83
C GLU A 75 -1.90 -5.85 18.73
N LEU A 76 -1.40 -7.04 18.39
CA LEU A 76 -0.39 -7.76 19.17
C LEU A 76 1.04 -7.32 18.89
N ARG A 77 1.28 -6.52 17.85
CA ARG A 77 2.64 -6.16 17.40
C ARG A 77 3.40 -5.29 18.40
N ASP A 78 2.68 -4.49 19.17
CA ASP A 78 3.22 -3.67 20.26
C ASP A 78 2.28 -3.71 21.48
N LEU A 79 2.84 -3.52 22.68
CA LEU A 79 2.07 -3.59 23.93
C LEU A 79 1.18 -2.34 24.15
N GLY A 80 1.44 -1.25 23.43
CA GLY A 80 0.72 0.01 23.52
C GLY A 80 -0.77 -0.14 23.20
N ALA A 81 -1.11 -0.73 22.05
CA ALA A 81 -2.51 -0.96 21.67
C ALA A 81 -3.20 -1.90 22.66
N GLN A 82 -2.55 -2.98 23.09
CA GLN A 82 -3.13 -3.92 24.05
C GLN A 82 -3.51 -3.22 25.36
N ARG A 83 -2.66 -2.33 25.87
CA ARG A 83 -2.95 -1.55 27.09
C ARG A 83 -4.12 -0.60 26.92
N VAL A 84 -4.18 0.10 25.78
CA VAL A 84 -5.26 1.06 25.48
C VAL A 84 -6.59 0.34 25.27
N LEU A 85 -6.59 -0.81 24.61
CA LEU A 85 -7.78 -1.56 24.19
C LEU A 85 -8.24 -2.61 25.22
N ALA A 86 -7.52 -2.80 26.33
CA ALA A 86 -7.81 -3.82 27.35
C ALA A 86 -9.27 -3.80 27.84
N GLN A 87 -9.83 -2.61 28.12
CA GLN A 87 -11.22 -2.48 28.57
C GLN A 87 -12.23 -2.91 27.49
N CYS A 88 -11.88 -2.76 26.22
CA CYS A 88 -12.72 -3.19 25.10
C CYS A 88 -12.70 -4.72 24.96
N THR A 89 -11.53 -5.34 25.15
CA THR A 89 -11.36 -6.79 25.04
C THR A 89 -11.87 -7.57 26.26
N GLU A 90 -12.03 -6.93 27.42
CA GLU A 90 -12.72 -7.50 28.59
C GLU A 90 -14.20 -7.84 28.29
N ARG A 91 -14.84 -7.12 27.35
CA ARG A 91 -16.22 -7.42 26.93
C ARG A 91 -16.26 -8.60 25.97
N ARG A 92 -16.25 -9.80 26.54
CA ARG A 92 -16.25 -11.07 25.78
C ARG A 92 -17.58 -11.46 25.15
N SER A 93 -18.69 -10.85 25.58
CA SER A 93 -20.02 -11.13 25.03
C SER A 93 -20.98 -9.94 25.13
N MET A 94 -22.01 -9.96 24.30
CA MET A 94 -23.13 -9.01 24.36
C MET A 94 -24.42 -9.72 23.96
N SER A 95 -25.51 -9.44 24.67
CA SER A 95 -26.85 -9.89 24.27
C SER A 95 -27.65 -8.69 23.77
N LEU A 96 -28.13 -8.75 22.53
CA LEU A 96 -28.92 -7.68 21.92
C LEU A 96 -29.94 -8.28 20.97
N GLY A 97 -31.17 -7.74 20.94
CA GLY A 97 -32.23 -8.14 20.00
C GLY A 97 -32.48 -9.65 19.90
N GLY A 98 -32.37 -10.37 21.03
CA GLY A 98 -32.56 -11.82 21.09
C GLY A 98 -31.42 -12.67 20.53
N VAL A 99 -30.25 -12.08 20.26
CA VAL A 99 -29.03 -12.74 19.78
C VAL A 99 -27.91 -12.58 20.81
N ARG A 100 -27.12 -13.64 21.00
CA ARG A 100 -25.91 -13.63 21.85
C ARG A 100 -24.67 -13.53 20.96
N PHE A 101 -23.96 -12.41 21.05
CA PHE A 101 -22.69 -12.19 20.37
C PHE A 101 -21.54 -12.65 21.27
N LEU A 102 -20.66 -13.50 20.74
CA LEU A 102 -19.51 -14.07 21.44
C LEU A 102 -18.22 -13.62 20.74
N LEU A 103 -17.25 -13.14 21.53
CA LEU A 103 -16.00 -12.58 21.05
C LEU A 103 -14.82 -13.43 21.58
N PRO A 104 -14.57 -14.64 21.03
CA PRO A 104 -13.34 -15.36 21.31
C PRO A 104 -12.15 -14.59 20.73
N ASP A 105 -11.03 -14.60 21.46
CA ASP A 105 -9.81 -13.98 20.99
C ASP A 105 -9.08 -14.95 20.06
N THR A 106 -9.04 -14.58 18.78
CA THR A 106 -8.34 -15.35 17.75
C THR A 106 -7.11 -14.60 17.21
N SER A 107 -6.69 -13.51 17.85
CA SER A 107 -5.65 -12.59 17.37
C SER A 107 -4.30 -13.27 17.08
N CYS A 108 -4.00 -14.39 17.74
CA CYS A 108 -2.79 -15.18 17.51
C CYS A 108 -2.99 -16.40 16.59
N GLY A 109 -4.12 -16.51 15.89
CA GLY A 109 -4.45 -17.66 15.03
C GLY A 109 -4.83 -18.94 15.80
N ARG A 110 -5.00 -18.84 17.12
CA ARG A 110 -5.40 -19.94 18.01
C ARG A 110 -6.61 -19.53 18.82
N ILE A 111 -7.37 -20.52 19.28
CA ILE A 111 -8.37 -20.37 20.34
C ILE A 111 -7.76 -20.94 21.61
N SER A 112 -7.49 -20.08 22.59
CA SER A 112 -6.80 -20.44 23.82
C SER A 112 -7.61 -21.44 24.67
N PRO A 113 -6.99 -22.24 25.56
CA PRO A 113 -7.72 -23.11 26.48
C PRO A 113 -8.76 -22.36 27.33
N TYR A 114 -8.44 -21.13 27.75
CA TYR A 114 -9.35 -20.26 28.48
C TYR A 114 -10.60 -19.93 27.66
N ASP A 115 -10.42 -19.57 26.38
CA ASP A 115 -11.55 -19.27 25.49
C ASP A 115 -12.38 -20.50 25.17
N ARG A 116 -11.75 -21.68 25.07
CA ARG A 116 -12.46 -22.94 24.88
C ARG A 116 -13.35 -23.28 26.07
N GLU A 117 -12.83 -23.11 27.28
CA GLU A 117 -13.59 -23.33 28.52
C GLU A 117 -14.76 -22.35 28.61
N TRP A 118 -14.50 -21.05 28.36
CA TRP A 118 -15.53 -20.02 28.36
C TRP A 118 -16.63 -20.26 27.31
N LEU A 119 -16.26 -20.56 26.06
CA LEU A 119 -17.23 -20.89 25.00
C LEU A 119 -18.03 -22.17 25.33
N THR A 120 -17.42 -23.16 25.97
CA THR A 120 -18.13 -24.37 26.43
C THR A 120 -19.19 -24.01 27.48
N GLY A 121 -18.86 -23.08 28.40
CA GLY A 121 -19.82 -22.52 29.36
C GLY A 121 -20.99 -21.79 28.69
N GLU A 122 -20.71 -20.91 27.72
CA GLU A 122 -21.74 -20.21 26.93
C GLU A 122 -22.58 -21.17 26.05
N GLY A 123 -22.03 -22.34 25.73
CA GLY A 123 -22.69 -23.40 24.96
C GLY A 123 -23.72 -24.20 25.76
N ALA A 124 -23.60 -24.24 27.09
CA ALA A 124 -24.37 -25.13 27.98
C ALA A 124 -25.76 -24.60 28.38
N SER A 125 -26.08 -23.32 28.13
CA SER A 125 -27.41 -22.76 28.39
C SER A 125 -28.41 -23.03 27.25
N ASP A 126 -29.72 -23.02 27.57
CA ASP A 126 -30.86 -23.00 26.62
C ASP A 126 -30.95 -21.65 25.85
N THR A 127 -29.80 -21.19 25.37
CA THR A 127 -29.51 -19.80 25.04
C THR A 127 -30.05 -19.41 23.67
N PRO A 128 -30.39 -18.12 23.48
CA PRO A 128 -30.63 -17.50 22.19
C PRO A 128 -29.62 -17.89 21.09
N PRO A 129 -30.02 -17.74 19.81
CA PRO A 129 -29.10 -17.89 18.69
C PRO A 129 -27.82 -17.08 18.88
N ARG A 130 -26.70 -17.66 18.45
CA ARG A 130 -25.36 -17.11 18.68
C ARG A 130 -24.73 -16.62 17.40
N VAL A 131 -23.93 -15.56 17.52
CA VAL A 131 -23.02 -15.07 16.49
C VAL A 131 -21.63 -15.00 17.07
N LEU A 132 -20.64 -15.60 16.39
CA LEU A 132 -19.25 -15.48 16.74
C LEU A 132 -18.63 -14.31 15.96
N LEU A 133 -17.95 -13.42 16.67
CA LEU A 133 -17.22 -12.30 16.10
C LEU A 133 -15.74 -12.55 16.36
N THR A 134 -14.98 -12.81 15.32
CA THR A 134 -13.56 -13.19 15.42
C THR A 134 -12.74 -12.38 14.43
N HIS A 135 -11.41 -12.42 14.57
CA HIS A 135 -10.54 -11.90 13.53
C HIS A 135 -10.20 -12.98 12.51
N TYR A 136 -9.84 -14.19 12.96
CA TYR A 136 -9.42 -15.28 12.08
C TYR A 136 -10.58 -16.12 11.55
N PRO A 137 -10.65 -16.35 10.23
CA PRO A 137 -11.51 -17.38 9.64
C PRO A 137 -11.10 -18.79 10.05
N ILE A 138 -12.04 -19.74 10.02
CA ILE A 138 -11.84 -21.10 10.53
C ILE A 138 -10.72 -21.84 9.78
N ASP A 139 -10.61 -21.64 8.46
CA ASP A 139 -9.58 -22.28 7.64
C ASP A 139 -8.18 -21.68 7.80
N VAL A 140 -8.06 -20.56 8.50
CA VAL A 140 -6.77 -19.90 8.78
C VAL A 140 -6.29 -20.20 10.19
N LEU A 141 -7.20 -20.55 11.12
CA LEU A 141 -6.83 -21.01 12.45
C LEU A 141 -5.88 -22.22 12.39
N GLU A 142 -5.00 -22.33 13.38
CA GLU A 142 -4.17 -23.51 13.56
C GLU A 142 -5.01 -24.80 13.67
N ALA A 143 -4.46 -25.91 13.18
CA ALA A 143 -5.19 -27.17 12.99
C ALA A 143 -5.95 -27.65 14.24
N ASP A 144 -5.36 -27.53 15.43
CA ASP A 144 -6.01 -27.90 16.69
C ASP A 144 -7.19 -26.97 17.01
N SER A 145 -7.02 -25.66 16.86
CA SER A 145 -8.08 -24.67 17.11
C SER A 145 -9.22 -24.78 16.10
N ARG A 146 -8.89 -25.04 14.83
CA ARG A 146 -9.84 -25.34 13.75
C ARG A 146 -10.68 -26.57 14.08
N SER A 147 -10.02 -27.68 14.39
CA SER A 147 -10.72 -28.93 14.70
C SER A 147 -11.63 -28.78 15.93
N TRP A 148 -11.16 -28.04 16.94
CA TRP A 148 -11.94 -27.77 18.13
C TRP A 148 -13.18 -26.92 17.84
N ILE A 149 -13.05 -25.80 17.10
CA ILE A 149 -14.19 -24.92 16.83
C ILE A 149 -15.21 -25.59 15.93
N GLU A 150 -14.77 -26.36 14.92
CA GLU A 150 -15.69 -27.12 14.06
C GLU A 150 -16.52 -28.12 14.85
N ALA A 151 -15.90 -28.82 15.82
CA ALA A 151 -16.60 -29.77 16.70
C ALA A 151 -17.53 -29.06 17.71
N TRP A 152 -17.15 -27.86 18.16
CA TRP A 152 -18.00 -27.03 19.01
C TRP A 152 -19.23 -26.53 18.25
N LEU A 153 -19.06 -26.02 17.01
CA LEU A 153 -20.15 -25.55 16.15
C LEU A 153 -21.17 -26.66 15.83
N GLN A 154 -20.75 -27.92 15.71
CA GLN A 154 -21.68 -29.05 15.52
C GLN A 154 -22.62 -29.29 16.70
N LYS A 155 -22.25 -28.85 17.90
CA LYS A 155 -22.98 -29.11 19.15
C LYS A 155 -23.79 -27.92 19.63
N HIS A 156 -23.48 -26.73 19.15
CA HIS A 156 -24.07 -25.48 19.65
C HIS A 156 -24.67 -24.67 18.49
N PRO A 157 -25.92 -24.18 18.62
CA PRO A 157 -26.55 -23.42 17.55
C PRO A 157 -25.88 -22.04 17.41
N VAL A 158 -25.13 -21.88 16.32
CA VAL A 158 -24.50 -20.63 15.89
C VAL A 158 -24.97 -20.30 14.49
N GLU A 159 -25.64 -19.16 14.34
CA GLU A 159 -26.17 -18.73 13.05
C GLU A 159 -25.06 -18.20 12.13
N MET A 160 -24.10 -17.46 12.69
CA MET A 160 -23.04 -16.80 11.92
C MET A 160 -21.69 -16.81 12.65
N TYR A 161 -20.62 -17.05 11.88
CA TYR A 161 -19.24 -16.85 12.27
C TYR A 161 -18.66 -15.75 11.38
N LEU A 162 -18.42 -14.58 11.96
CA LEU A 162 -18.01 -13.39 11.22
C LEU A 162 -16.54 -13.06 11.49
N ALA A 163 -15.75 -13.00 10.42
CA ALA A 163 -14.30 -12.81 10.48
C ALA A 163 -13.78 -11.76 9.49
N GLY A 164 -12.54 -11.31 9.74
CA GLY A 164 -11.76 -10.44 8.86
C GLY A 164 -10.50 -11.14 8.35
N HIS A 165 -9.34 -10.51 8.51
CA HIS A 165 -7.97 -11.01 8.32
C HIS A 165 -7.51 -11.20 6.86
N ARG A 166 -8.42 -11.51 5.93
CA ARG A 166 -8.03 -11.96 4.59
C ARG A 166 -8.10 -10.90 3.50
N HIS A 167 -8.73 -9.77 3.77
CA HIS A 167 -8.88 -8.67 2.83
C HIS A 167 -9.71 -8.97 1.56
N PHE A 168 -10.53 -10.03 1.57
CA PHE A 168 -11.52 -10.33 0.53
C PHE A 168 -12.81 -10.88 1.13
N SER A 169 -13.90 -10.80 0.37
CA SER A 169 -15.20 -11.32 0.78
C SER A 169 -15.38 -12.79 0.40
N ARG A 170 -15.80 -13.62 1.34
CA ARG A 170 -16.19 -15.03 1.10
C ARG A 170 -17.23 -15.46 2.09
N SER A 171 -18.17 -16.30 1.66
CA SER A 171 -19.05 -17.00 2.59
C SER A 171 -19.10 -18.49 2.29
N ARG A 172 -19.31 -19.31 3.33
CA ARG A 172 -19.49 -20.77 3.22
C ARG A 172 -20.26 -21.32 4.43
N SER A 173 -20.76 -22.54 4.30
CA SER A 173 -21.29 -23.30 5.45
C SER A 173 -20.19 -24.16 6.07
N VAL A 174 -20.01 -24.06 7.38
CA VAL A 174 -19.06 -24.87 8.16
C VAL A 174 -19.79 -25.43 9.37
N SER A 175 -19.88 -26.76 9.50
CA SER A 175 -20.58 -27.41 10.61
C SER A 175 -22.01 -26.89 10.87
N GLY A 176 -22.74 -26.51 9.81
CA GLY A 176 -24.10 -25.94 9.93
C GLY A 176 -24.15 -24.45 10.28
N CYS A 177 -23.00 -23.79 10.49
CA CYS A 177 -22.87 -22.35 10.71
C CYS A 177 -22.55 -21.63 9.38
N TRP A 178 -23.05 -20.40 9.21
CA TRP A 178 -22.66 -19.53 8.10
C TRP A 178 -21.37 -18.76 8.46
N GLU A 179 -20.24 -19.17 7.88
CA GLU A 179 -19.00 -18.40 7.98
C GLU A 179 -18.99 -17.30 6.92
N VAL A 180 -18.70 -16.07 7.35
CA VAL A 180 -18.51 -14.92 6.48
C VAL A 180 -17.16 -14.27 6.79
N ILE A 181 -16.37 -14.06 5.75
CA ILE A 181 -15.18 -13.22 5.76
C ILE A 181 -15.52 -11.98 4.93
N THR A 182 -15.13 -10.80 5.40
CA THR A 182 -15.33 -9.55 4.67
C THR A 182 -14.01 -8.93 4.24
N ARG A 183 -14.08 -8.13 3.15
CA ARG A 183 -12.93 -7.50 2.51
C ARG A 183 -12.17 -6.51 3.41
N GLY A 184 -12.85 -5.92 4.38
CA GLY A 184 -12.25 -4.92 5.26
C GLY A 184 -12.11 -3.53 4.64
N LEU A 185 -11.56 -2.63 5.46
CA LEU A 185 -11.59 -1.18 5.22
C LEU A 185 -10.24 -0.60 4.77
N ASP A 186 -9.13 -1.35 4.89
CA ASP A 186 -7.80 -0.93 4.43
C ASP A 186 -7.78 -0.64 2.92
N PRO A 187 -7.60 0.64 2.51
CA PRO A 187 -7.60 1.04 1.12
C PRO A 187 -6.45 0.50 0.26
N ASP A 188 -5.37 0.04 0.89
CA ASP A 188 -4.16 -0.40 0.19
C ASP A 188 -4.08 -1.94 0.09
N LYS A 189 -5.00 -2.67 0.75
CA LYS A 189 -5.01 -4.14 0.81
C LYS A 189 -6.32 -4.80 0.37
N ALA A 190 -7.44 -4.09 0.45
CA ALA A 190 -8.75 -4.62 0.04
C ALA A 190 -8.74 -5.00 -1.45
N PHE A 191 -9.09 -6.25 -1.76
CA PHE A 191 -9.09 -6.75 -3.14
C PHE A 191 -10.37 -7.47 -3.53
N ASP A 192 -10.54 -7.73 -4.84
CA ASP A 192 -11.79 -8.22 -5.45
C ASP A 192 -12.98 -7.27 -5.22
N GLY A 193 -12.70 -5.96 -5.13
CA GLY A 193 -13.68 -4.89 -4.99
C GLY A 193 -13.21 -3.77 -4.04
N PRO A 194 -13.99 -2.68 -3.91
CA PRO A 194 -13.59 -1.53 -3.11
C PRO A 194 -13.52 -1.86 -1.61
N PRO A 195 -12.62 -1.22 -0.84
CA PRO A 195 -12.66 -1.26 0.63
C PRO A 195 -14.02 -0.77 1.13
N GLY A 196 -14.46 -1.24 2.29
CA GLY A 196 -15.77 -0.84 2.83
C GLY A 196 -16.14 -1.50 4.14
N ILE A 197 -17.41 -1.30 4.50
CA ILE A 197 -18.04 -1.93 5.68
C ILE A 197 -19.15 -2.88 5.22
N CYS A 198 -19.52 -3.83 6.07
CA CYS A 198 -20.57 -4.80 5.75
C CYS A 198 -21.75 -4.66 6.70
N LEU A 199 -22.95 -4.46 6.14
CA LEU A 199 -24.22 -4.50 6.87
C LEU A 199 -24.77 -5.92 6.83
N PHE A 200 -25.11 -6.44 8.00
CA PHE A 200 -25.74 -7.74 8.20
C PHE A 200 -27.13 -7.55 8.79
N GLU A 201 -28.14 -8.15 8.17
CA GLU A 201 -29.52 -8.05 8.61
C GLU A 201 -30.09 -9.45 8.90
N ARG A 202 -30.49 -9.67 10.14
CA ARG A 202 -31.16 -10.91 10.55
C ARG A 202 -32.65 -10.84 10.23
N LYS A 203 -33.11 -11.77 9.40
CA LYS A 203 -34.52 -11.94 9.00
C LYS A 203 -35.30 -12.72 10.06
N ALA A 204 -36.62 -12.70 9.94
CA ALA A 204 -37.50 -13.59 10.70
C ALA A 204 -37.17 -15.05 10.34
N GLY A 205 -36.74 -15.85 11.32
CA GLY A 205 -36.32 -17.24 11.12
C GLY A 205 -34.85 -17.54 11.45
N GLY A 206 -34.00 -16.52 11.59
CA GLY A 206 -32.58 -16.71 11.94
C GLY A 206 -31.60 -16.61 10.77
N ASP A 207 -32.12 -16.47 9.55
CA ASP A 207 -31.28 -16.23 8.37
C ASP A 207 -30.72 -14.81 8.37
N TRP A 208 -29.49 -14.67 7.88
CA TRP A 208 -28.81 -13.39 7.74
C TRP A 208 -28.61 -13.04 6.27
N SER A 209 -28.72 -11.76 5.93
CA SER A 209 -28.28 -11.22 4.64
C SER A 209 -27.13 -10.25 4.85
N GLN A 210 -26.18 -10.24 3.90
CA GLN A 210 -25.05 -9.31 3.86
C GLN A 210 -25.28 -8.28 2.74
N THR A 211 -24.91 -7.04 3.01
CA THR A 211 -24.80 -5.97 2.01
C THR A 211 -23.49 -5.24 2.22
N GLU A 212 -22.63 -5.22 1.20
CA GLU A 212 -21.40 -4.43 1.22
C GLU A 212 -21.75 -2.95 0.99
N ILE A 213 -21.17 -2.07 1.81
CA ILE A 213 -21.25 -0.63 1.66
C ILE A 213 -19.83 -0.16 1.32
N PRO A 214 -19.56 0.21 0.06
CA PRO A 214 -18.21 0.56 -0.38
C PRO A 214 -17.81 1.97 0.09
N TRP A 215 -16.53 2.15 0.42
CA TRP A 215 -15.95 3.46 0.70
C TRP A 215 -15.75 4.25 -0.60
N PRO A 216 -16.34 5.45 -0.74
CA PRO A 216 -16.24 6.26 -1.95
C PRO A 216 -14.93 7.03 -2.01
N HIS A 217 -13.86 6.37 -2.46
CA HIS A 217 -12.49 6.87 -2.49
C HIS A 217 -12.16 7.77 -3.71
N GLU A 218 -12.89 7.62 -4.82
CA GLU A 218 -12.65 8.39 -6.05
C GLU A 218 -13.71 9.47 -6.24
N GLN A 219 -13.29 10.72 -6.48
CA GLN A 219 -14.22 11.85 -6.67
C GLN A 219 -13.72 12.88 -7.71
N SER A 220 -12.42 13.17 -7.76
CA SER A 220 -11.86 14.13 -8.71
C SER A 220 -10.39 13.84 -8.99
N LEU A 221 -10.08 13.28 -10.17
CA LEU A 221 -8.71 12.90 -10.52
C LEU A 221 -7.98 13.96 -11.37
N LEU A 222 -8.71 14.85 -12.05
CA LEU A 222 -8.12 15.90 -12.88
C LEU A 222 -8.38 17.31 -12.31
N PRO A 223 -7.58 18.34 -12.70
CA PRO A 223 -6.40 18.28 -13.55
C PRO A 223 -5.19 17.65 -12.84
N ALA A 224 -4.24 17.15 -13.63
CA ALA A 224 -2.90 16.75 -13.21
C ALA A 224 -1.87 17.85 -13.52
N ALA A 225 -0.60 17.62 -13.19
CA ALA A 225 0.52 18.52 -13.53
C ALA A 225 0.78 18.56 -15.03
N THR A 226 0.45 17.48 -15.74
CA THR A 226 0.39 17.45 -17.20
C THR A 226 -0.92 18.10 -17.66
N ASP A 227 -0.86 18.90 -18.73
CA ASP A 227 -2.05 19.49 -19.37
C ASP A 227 -2.98 18.43 -20.02
N GLN A 228 -2.53 17.19 -20.08
CA GLN A 228 -3.21 16.02 -20.65
C GLN A 228 -3.30 14.89 -19.60
N SER A 229 -3.76 13.71 -20.01
CA SER A 229 -3.72 12.51 -19.16
C SER A 229 -2.31 12.31 -18.58
N PRO A 230 -2.18 12.09 -17.25
CA PRO A 230 -0.88 11.88 -16.61
C PRO A 230 -0.31 10.48 -16.89
N VAL A 231 -1.04 9.62 -17.60
CA VAL A 231 -0.69 8.21 -17.77
C VAL A 231 0.25 8.02 -18.96
N GLY A 232 1.38 7.42 -18.67
CA GLY A 232 2.40 7.00 -19.61
C GLY A 232 2.98 5.63 -19.25
N TRP A 233 4.15 5.31 -19.77
CA TRP A 233 4.85 4.09 -19.42
C TRP A 233 6.36 4.28 -19.31
N SER A 234 7.00 3.35 -18.61
CA SER A 234 8.45 3.17 -18.61
C SER A 234 8.78 1.86 -19.30
N ILE A 235 9.64 1.92 -20.33
CA ILE A 235 10.03 0.73 -21.11
C ILE A 235 11.53 0.52 -20.96
N HIS A 236 11.90 -0.59 -20.31
CA HIS A 236 13.28 -1.05 -20.25
C HIS A 236 13.68 -1.75 -21.56
N GLY A 237 14.21 -0.98 -22.51
CA GLY A 237 14.44 -1.46 -23.88
C GLY A 237 15.20 -0.47 -24.76
N ASP A 238 14.98 -0.56 -26.06
CA ASP A 238 15.54 0.38 -27.03
C ASP A 238 14.76 1.72 -27.01
N PRO A 239 15.43 2.86 -26.84
CA PRO A 239 14.76 4.17 -26.78
C PRO A 239 14.00 4.52 -28.06
N LEU A 240 14.53 4.25 -29.25
CA LEU A 240 13.87 4.58 -30.52
C LEU A 240 12.55 3.82 -30.67
N GLU A 241 12.55 2.51 -30.45
CA GLU A 241 11.34 1.70 -30.52
C GLU A 241 10.32 2.10 -29.45
N THR A 242 10.79 2.50 -28.27
CA THR A 242 9.94 3.01 -27.19
C THR A 242 9.22 4.31 -27.60
N VAL A 243 9.90 5.25 -28.25
CA VAL A 243 9.28 6.49 -28.75
C VAL A 243 8.26 6.18 -29.84
N LYS A 244 8.57 5.29 -30.79
CA LYS A 244 7.63 4.85 -31.83
C LYS A 244 6.38 4.21 -31.23
N GLU A 245 6.54 3.33 -30.25
CA GLU A 245 5.40 2.69 -29.57
C GLU A 245 4.53 3.74 -28.86
N THR A 246 5.16 4.72 -28.21
CA THR A 246 4.47 5.82 -27.50
C THR A 246 3.65 6.67 -28.46
N ARG A 247 4.25 7.02 -29.60
CA ARG A 247 3.58 7.75 -30.68
C ARG A 247 2.36 6.99 -31.21
N GLN A 248 2.49 5.70 -31.45
CA GLN A 248 1.41 4.83 -31.94
C GLN A 248 0.28 4.69 -30.91
N ALA A 249 0.61 4.57 -29.62
CA ALA A 249 -0.37 4.50 -28.54
C ALA A 249 -1.00 5.86 -28.20
N GLY A 250 -0.40 6.95 -28.68
CA GLY A 250 -0.90 8.31 -28.51
C GLY A 250 -0.75 8.87 -27.10
N LEU A 251 0.25 8.40 -26.35
CA LEU A 251 0.51 8.86 -24.99
C LEU A 251 1.26 10.20 -24.97
N ASN A 252 1.03 10.98 -23.91
CA ASN A 252 1.70 12.26 -23.67
C ASN A 252 2.80 12.16 -22.61
N VAL A 253 2.92 11.03 -21.93
CA VAL A 253 3.89 10.80 -20.87
C VAL A 253 4.72 9.59 -21.25
N LEU A 254 6.04 9.73 -21.18
CA LEU A 254 7.00 8.70 -21.55
C LEU A 254 8.19 8.71 -20.61
N GLU A 255 8.63 7.53 -20.18
CA GLU A 255 9.96 7.35 -19.62
C GLU A 255 10.80 6.41 -20.48
N LEU A 256 12.00 6.89 -20.83
CA LEU A 256 13.01 6.10 -21.52
C LEU A 256 13.92 5.42 -20.49
N ARG A 257 14.09 4.11 -20.63
CA ARG A 257 15.02 3.32 -19.82
C ARG A 257 15.85 2.43 -20.74
N PRO A 258 16.98 2.93 -21.26
CA PRO A 258 17.83 2.15 -22.14
C PRO A 258 18.28 0.85 -21.47
N ARG A 259 18.16 -0.27 -22.19
CA ARG A 259 18.69 -1.56 -21.74
C ARG A 259 20.18 -1.69 -22.00
N GLU A 260 20.56 -1.32 -23.20
CA GLU A 260 21.94 -1.34 -23.69
C GLU A 260 22.38 0.09 -23.92
N LEU A 261 23.69 0.28 -24.09
CA LEU A 261 24.30 1.60 -24.27
C LEU A 261 24.60 1.93 -25.75
N ASP A 262 24.24 1.07 -26.69
CA ASP A 262 24.54 1.21 -28.12
C ASP A 262 23.32 1.62 -28.97
N TYR A 263 22.31 2.23 -28.35
CA TYR A 263 21.15 2.78 -29.05
C TYR A 263 21.49 3.96 -29.98
N ASP A 264 20.69 4.12 -31.03
CA ASP A 264 20.82 5.22 -31.99
C ASP A 264 20.18 6.51 -31.46
N LEU A 265 20.95 7.27 -30.68
CA LEU A 265 20.51 8.54 -30.10
C LEU A 265 20.01 9.53 -31.16
N SER A 266 20.66 9.60 -32.32
CA SER A 266 20.29 10.54 -33.39
C SER A 266 18.90 10.21 -33.95
N ALA A 267 18.64 8.93 -34.18
CA ALA A 267 17.32 8.47 -34.58
C ALA A 267 16.27 8.69 -33.47
N THR A 268 16.62 8.44 -32.21
CA THR A 268 15.72 8.68 -31.05
C THR A 268 15.32 10.16 -30.96
N VAL A 269 16.27 11.08 -31.04
CA VAL A 269 16.00 12.54 -31.03
C VAL A 269 15.08 12.92 -32.18
N LYS A 270 15.35 12.44 -33.39
CA LYS A 270 14.52 12.74 -34.56
C LYS A 270 13.08 12.23 -34.41
N GLU A 271 12.89 11.04 -33.84
CA GLU A 271 11.55 10.50 -33.61
C GLU A 271 10.82 11.24 -32.48
N LEU A 272 11.54 11.65 -31.43
CA LEU A 272 10.99 12.50 -30.36
C LEU A 272 10.54 13.86 -30.89
N ASP A 273 11.34 14.49 -31.76
CA ASP A 273 10.96 15.76 -32.40
C ASP A 273 9.70 15.60 -33.25
N ALA A 274 9.60 14.50 -34.00
CA ALA A 274 8.40 14.20 -34.79
C ALA A 274 7.17 13.99 -33.90
N LEU A 275 7.32 13.29 -32.77
CA LEU A 275 6.24 13.09 -31.79
C LEU A 275 5.82 14.43 -31.14
N ARG A 276 6.78 15.28 -30.76
CA ARG A 276 6.50 16.60 -30.15
C ARG A 276 5.85 17.58 -31.10
N GLN A 277 6.09 17.45 -32.41
CA GLN A 277 5.36 18.21 -33.44
C GLN A 277 3.88 17.83 -33.51
N GLU A 278 3.50 16.61 -33.11
CA GLU A 278 2.11 16.16 -33.09
C GLU A 278 1.39 16.51 -31.79
N ARG A 279 2.08 16.44 -30.65
CA ARG A 279 1.48 16.67 -29.33
C ARG A 279 2.53 17.03 -28.27
N PRO A 280 2.14 17.71 -27.17
CA PRO A 280 3.00 17.88 -26.00
C PRO A 280 3.38 16.52 -25.41
N VAL A 281 4.65 16.34 -25.08
CA VAL A 281 5.17 15.13 -24.43
C VAL A 281 5.99 15.51 -23.22
N TYR A 282 5.64 14.94 -22.07
CA TYR A 282 6.48 14.89 -20.89
C TYR A 282 7.42 13.68 -21.00
N LEU A 283 8.72 13.93 -20.93
CA LEU A 283 9.78 12.95 -21.05
C LEU A 283 10.56 12.80 -19.75
N SER A 284 10.56 11.60 -19.18
CA SER A 284 11.50 11.18 -18.14
C SER A 284 12.59 10.29 -18.72
N TRP A 285 13.77 10.30 -18.11
CA TRP A 285 14.85 9.36 -18.42
C TRP A 285 15.29 8.63 -17.15
N HIS A 286 15.12 7.31 -17.14
CA HIS A 286 15.52 6.46 -16.02
C HIS A 286 16.99 6.09 -16.13
N LEU A 287 17.77 6.58 -15.17
CA LEU A 287 19.22 6.43 -15.14
C LEU A 287 19.63 5.07 -14.52
N PRO A 288 20.83 4.58 -14.86
CA PRO A 288 21.42 3.42 -14.20
C PRO A 288 21.78 3.73 -12.74
N ASN A 289 22.06 2.68 -11.98
CA ASN A 289 22.35 2.79 -10.55
C ASN A 289 23.74 3.39 -10.29
N LEU A 290 23.84 4.26 -9.29
CA LEU A 290 25.11 4.60 -8.64
C LEU A 290 25.34 3.66 -7.46
N ARG A 291 26.45 2.92 -7.45
CA ARG A 291 26.74 1.91 -6.42
C ARG A 291 27.99 2.26 -5.63
N TRP A 292 27.88 2.23 -4.31
CA TRP A 292 29.01 2.44 -3.42
C TRP A 292 29.96 1.23 -3.40
N ILE A 293 31.26 1.49 -3.48
CA ILE A 293 32.32 0.48 -3.30
C ILE A 293 33.07 0.78 -1.99
N PRO A 294 32.74 0.08 -0.88
CA PRO A 294 33.33 0.37 0.43
C PRO A 294 34.86 0.30 0.48
N LYS A 295 35.48 -0.63 -0.26
CA LYS A 295 36.92 -0.88 -0.18
C LYS A 295 37.76 0.27 -0.74
N SER A 296 37.28 0.93 -1.80
CA SER A 296 37.96 2.01 -2.48
C SER A 296 37.40 3.39 -2.13
N CYS A 297 36.28 3.45 -1.38
CA CYS A 297 35.52 4.67 -1.16
C CYS A 297 35.13 5.35 -2.49
N ASP A 298 34.72 4.54 -3.46
CA ASP A 298 34.45 4.96 -4.84
C ASP A 298 33.00 4.62 -5.24
N ILE A 299 32.56 5.18 -6.38
CA ILE A 299 31.19 5.05 -6.90
C ILE A 299 31.23 4.43 -8.30
N ASP A 300 30.70 3.22 -8.41
CA ASP A 300 30.46 2.55 -9.69
C ASP A 300 29.24 3.14 -10.41
N GLY A 301 29.26 3.12 -11.75
CA GLY A 301 28.19 3.64 -12.60
C GLY A 301 28.28 5.13 -12.95
N ARG A 302 29.20 5.89 -12.35
CA ARG A 302 29.30 7.36 -12.56
C ARG A 302 29.44 7.76 -14.03
N ALA A 303 30.32 7.08 -14.78
CA ALA A 303 30.56 7.38 -16.19
C ALA A 303 29.33 7.07 -17.07
N GLU A 304 28.62 5.99 -16.75
CA GLU A 304 27.41 5.59 -17.46
C GLU A 304 26.26 6.57 -17.20
N VAL A 305 26.05 6.96 -15.94
CA VAL A 305 25.07 7.98 -15.56
C VAL A 305 25.38 9.32 -16.24
N SER A 306 26.64 9.77 -16.20
CA SER A 306 27.05 11.02 -16.84
C SER A 306 26.74 11.01 -18.34
N ARG A 307 27.07 9.91 -19.03
CA ARG A 307 26.77 9.76 -20.46
C ARG A 307 25.26 9.81 -20.71
N GLN A 308 24.47 9.08 -19.93
CA GLN A 308 23.02 9.05 -20.14
C GLN A 308 22.34 10.38 -19.78
N ILE A 309 22.92 11.19 -18.88
CA ILE A 309 22.48 12.57 -18.64
C ILE A 309 22.65 13.41 -19.90
N ASP A 310 23.81 13.31 -20.59
CA ASP A 310 24.04 14.04 -21.84
C ASP A 310 23.08 13.58 -22.95
N ASP A 311 22.88 12.26 -23.09
CA ASP A 311 21.96 11.67 -24.07
C ASP A 311 20.51 12.14 -23.82
N ALA A 312 20.07 12.15 -22.55
CA ALA A 312 18.75 12.61 -22.17
C ALA A 312 18.55 14.12 -22.37
N ARG A 313 19.58 14.94 -22.07
CA ARG A 313 19.57 16.38 -22.37
C ARG A 313 19.46 16.63 -23.86
N ALA A 314 20.17 15.87 -24.70
CA ALA A 314 20.01 15.93 -26.15
C ALA A 314 18.60 15.56 -26.62
N CYS A 315 17.90 14.71 -25.86
CA CYS A 315 16.49 14.36 -26.07
C CYS A 315 15.50 15.39 -25.49
N GLY A 316 15.96 16.47 -24.84
CA GLY A 316 15.10 17.49 -24.22
C GLY A 316 14.24 16.93 -23.08
N VAL A 317 14.86 16.17 -22.17
CA VAL A 317 14.18 15.55 -21.03
C VAL A 317 13.60 16.58 -20.04
N ASP A 318 12.46 16.27 -19.43
CA ASP A 318 11.84 17.09 -18.37
C ASP A 318 12.29 16.65 -16.96
N SER A 319 12.60 15.37 -16.80
CA SER A 319 13.06 14.79 -15.53
C SER A 319 13.99 13.60 -15.70
N PHE A 320 14.89 13.44 -14.74
CA PHE A 320 15.58 12.19 -14.49
C PHE A 320 14.84 11.37 -13.44
N THR A 321 14.79 10.05 -13.63
CA THR A 321 14.47 9.09 -12.58
C THR A 321 15.77 8.42 -12.14
N VAL A 322 16.10 8.51 -10.86
CA VAL A 322 17.34 7.97 -10.30
C VAL A 322 17.03 7.29 -8.97
N HIS A 323 17.42 6.04 -8.80
CA HIS A 323 17.28 5.41 -7.48
C HIS A 323 18.17 6.10 -6.46
N VAL A 324 17.79 6.06 -5.19
CA VAL A 324 18.74 6.21 -4.08
C VAL A 324 20.04 5.38 -4.32
N PRO A 325 21.20 5.82 -3.80
CA PRO A 325 22.44 5.08 -3.97
C PRO A 325 22.34 3.62 -3.54
N ARG A 326 22.96 2.72 -4.32
CA ARG A 326 23.04 1.30 -3.98
C ARG A 326 24.14 1.09 -2.95
N ILE A 327 23.72 1.04 -1.69
CA ILE A 327 24.52 0.83 -0.49
C ILE A 327 23.60 0.25 0.60
N THR A 328 24.18 -0.45 1.59
CA THR A 328 23.41 -0.86 2.77
C THR A 328 23.02 0.35 3.60
N ALA A 329 21.90 0.28 4.31
CA ALA A 329 21.46 1.37 5.19
C ALA A 329 22.51 1.70 6.27
N ALA A 330 23.15 0.67 6.85
CA ALA A 330 24.26 0.85 7.79
C ALA A 330 25.50 1.51 7.16
N GLY A 331 25.69 1.43 5.84
CA GLY A 331 26.81 2.08 5.16
C GLY A 331 26.64 3.60 5.04
N MET A 332 25.42 4.11 5.17
CA MET A 332 25.10 5.54 5.06
C MET A 332 25.23 6.30 6.39
N TYR A 333 25.25 5.57 7.51
CA TYR A 333 25.26 6.15 8.85
C TYR A 333 26.43 5.62 9.69
N GLY A 334 27.07 6.52 10.43
CA GLY A 334 28.14 6.23 11.38
C GLY A 334 27.63 6.01 12.81
N VAL A 335 28.52 6.22 13.79
CA VAL A 335 28.18 6.11 15.22
C VAL A 335 27.18 7.21 15.60
N GLY A 336 26.07 6.83 16.23
CA GLY A 336 25.05 7.78 16.69
C GLY A 336 24.10 8.28 15.60
N ASP A 337 23.96 7.54 14.49
CA ASP A 337 23.09 7.88 13.35
C ASP A 337 23.52 9.14 12.56
N GLU A 338 24.74 9.62 12.77
CA GLU A 338 25.32 10.71 11.96
C GLU A 338 25.67 10.21 10.54
N PRO A 339 25.57 11.06 9.50
CA PRO A 339 25.98 10.69 8.15
C PRO A 339 27.43 10.19 8.07
N ALA A 340 27.65 9.03 7.43
CA ALA A 340 28.98 8.49 7.19
C ALA A 340 29.70 9.20 6.03
N ASP A 341 31.00 8.97 5.84
CA ASP A 341 31.75 9.52 4.71
C ASP A 341 31.12 9.16 3.35
N ALA A 342 30.55 7.96 3.23
CA ALA A 342 29.83 7.51 2.04
C ALA A 342 28.68 8.45 1.69
N TRP A 343 27.92 8.95 2.67
CA TRP A 343 26.83 9.90 2.46
C TRP A 343 27.32 11.16 1.74
N ARG A 344 28.38 11.77 2.27
CA ARG A 344 28.94 13.01 1.71
C ARG A 344 29.50 12.80 0.31
N ILE A 345 30.25 11.72 0.09
CA ILE A 345 30.85 11.41 -1.22
C ILE A 345 29.77 11.14 -2.27
N LEU A 346 28.72 10.40 -1.90
CA LEU A 346 27.57 10.18 -2.79
C LEU A 346 26.81 11.47 -3.06
N LEU A 347 26.65 12.35 -2.06
CA LEU A 347 25.96 13.62 -2.22
C LEU A 347 26.73 14.56 -3.16
N ASP A 348 28.05 14.65 -2.98
CA ASP A 348 28.95 15.41 -3.86
C ASP A 348 28.85 14.86 -5.31
N CYS A 349 28.79 13.54 -5.48
CA CYS A 349 28.61 12.91 -6.80
C CYS A 349 27.27 13.26 -7.45
N TYR A 350 26.15 13.23 -6.69
CA TYR A 350 24.84 13.66 -7.19
C TYR A 350 24.86 15.13 -7.59
N HIS A 351 25.42 15.99 -6.75
CA HIS A 351 25.56 17.41 -7.06
C HIS A 351 26.35 17.60 -8.36
N GLU A 352 27.53 16.98 -8.50
CA GLU A 352 28.36 17.09 -9.70
C GLU A 352 27.66 16.60 -10.97
N LEU A 353 26.92 15.48 -10.89
CA LEU A 353 26.22 14.90 -12.04
C LEU A 353 25.02 15.74 -12.50
N PHE A 354 24.26 16.32 -11.57
CA PHE A 354 22.96 16.93 -11.88
C PHE A 354 22.95 18.46 -11.86
N ARG A 355 24.02 19.13 -11.40
CA ARG A 355 24.05 20.59 -11.25
C ARG A 355 23.64 21.34 -12.51
N GLU A 356 24.23 21.01 -13.67
CA GLU A 356 23.89 21.67 -14.93
C GLU A 356 22.42 21.43 -15.32
N SER A 357 21.95 20.20 -15.20
CA SER A 357 20.56 19.83 -15.51
C SER A 357 19.56 20.58 -14.62
N VAL A 358 19.85 20.71 -13.32
CA VAL A 358 18.99 21.43 -12.37
C VAL A 358 19.00 22.94 -12.66
N GLU A 359 20.16 23.52 -13.00
CA GLU A 359 20.28 24.92 -13.45
C GLU A 359 19.47 25.18 -14.73
N GLU A 360 19.38 24.20 -15.62
CA GLU A 360 18.54 24.21 -16.84
C GLU A 360 17.05 23.98 -16.56
N GLY A 361 16.69 23.66 -15.31
CA GLY A 361 15.32 23.45 -14.87
C GLY A 361 14.80 22.01 -15.03
N ILE A 362 15.68 21.05 -15.37
CA ILE A 362 15.32 19.63 -15.44
C ILE A 362 15.15 19.09 -14.02
N ARG A 363 14.10 18.27 -13.80
CA ARG A 363 13.84 17.67 -12.49
C ARG A 363 14.74 16.46 -12.22
N VAL A 364 15.05 16.22 -10.95
CA VAL A 364 15.68 14.99 -10.47
C VAL A 364 14.72 14.29 -9.51
N SER A 365 14.12 13.20 -9.97
CA SER A 365 13.13 12.43 -9.23
C SER A 365 13.82 11.19 -8.64
N ILE A 366 13.98 11.19 -7.32
CA ILE A 366 14.70 10.15 -6.58
C ILE A 366 13.74 9.03 -6.22
N GLU A 367 14.06 7.81 -6.65
CA GLU A 367 13.20 6.64 -6.52
C GLU A 367 13.52 5.80 -5.28
N ASN A 368 12.48 5.43 -4.54
CA ASN A 368 12.57 4.44 -3.46
C ASN A 368 12.79 3.04 -4.04
N ILE A 369 13.47 2.19 -3.29
CA ILE A 369 13.79 0.83 -3.74
C ILE A 369 13.15 -0.24 -2.85
N HIS A 370 13.28 -1.49 -3.28
CA HIS A 370 12.88 -2.64 -2.51
C HIS A 370 14.05 -3.60 -2.31
N ASN A 371 14.02 -4.31 -1.19
CA ASN A 371 14.97 -5.37 -0.90
C ASN A 371 14.62 -6.66 -1.64
N GLN A 372 15.61 -7.53 -1.80
CA GLN A 372 15.34 -8.89 -2.27
C GLN A 372 14.44 -9.64 -1.26
N PRO A 373 13.58 -10.57 -1.72
CA PRO A 373 12.73 -11.36 -0.83
C PRO A 373 13.54 -12.09 0.25
N GLY A 374 13.10 -11.96 1.51
CA GLY A 374 13.76 -12.58 2.66
C GLY A 374 14.92 -11.79 3.27
N THR A 375 15.21 -10.59 2.77
CA THR A 375 16.17 -9.68 3.41
C THR A 375 15.67 -9.27 4.80
N PRO A 376 16.46 -9.45 5.86
CA PRO A 376 16.12 -8.95 7.20
C PRO A 376 15.88 -7.44 7.22
N ALA A 377 15.00 -6.97 8.11
CA ALA A 377 14.66 -5.55 8.25
C ALA A 377 15.77 -4.71 8.90
N ASP A 378 16.84 -5.32 9.42
CA ASP A 378 17.93 -4.60 10.07
C ASP A 378 18.79 -3.81 9.07
N ARG A 379 19.33 -2.68 9.53
CA ARG A 379 20.13 -1.76 8.69
C ARG A 379 21.39 -2.38 8.09
N ALA A 380 21.96 -3.42 8.70
CA ALA A 380 23.18 -4.05 8.19
C ALA A 380 22.89 -4.92 6.97
N SER A 381 21.69 -5.50 6.91
CA SER A 381 21.25 -6.39 5.83
C SER A 381 20.59 -5.66 4.66
N ARG A 382 19.73 -4.68 4.94
CA ARG A 382 18.89 -4.03 3.92
C ARG A 382 19.60 -2.91 3.17
N GLU A 383 19.13 -2.64 1.95
CA GLU A 383 19.55 -1.48 1.17
C GLU A 383 18.98 -0.17 1.76
N PHE A 384 19.74 0.90 1.58
CA PHE A 384 19.35 2.26 1.93
C PHE A 384 18.18 2.75 1.09
N GLY A 385 17.28 3.55 1.68
CA GLY A 385 16.11 4.11 0.99
C GLY A 385 14.99 3.08 0.78
N THR A 386 14.94 2.09 1.66
CA THR A 386 13.81 1.15 1.81
C THR A 386 12.88 1.58 2.95
N GLU A 387 13.34 2.51 3.80
CA GLU A 387 12.49 3.24 4.75
C GLU A 387 12.13 4.64 4.24
N ILE A 388 10.92 5.10 4.57
CA ILE A 388 10.40 6.42 4.20
C ILE A 388 11.33 7.53 4.69
N GLY A 389 11.82 7.40 5.93
CA GLY A 389 12.69 8.39 6.55
C GLY A 389 14.03 8.55 5.84
N GLU A 390 14.61 7.44 5.38
CA GLU A 390 15.86 7.44 4.62
C GLU A 390 15.70 8.08 3.24
N CYS A 391 14.60 7.74 2.55
CA CYS A 391 14.28 8.36 1.26
C CYS A 391 14.15 9.88 1.41
N LEU A 392 13.38 10.34 2.40
CA LEU A 392 13.19 11.77 2.67
C LEU A 392 14.50 12.47 3.03
N ALA A 393 15.29 11.89 3.93
CA ALA A 393 16.57 12.46 4.33
C ALA A 393 17.52 12.60 3.13
N TRP A 394 17.54 11.61 2.23
CA TRP A 394 18.34 11.69 1.00
C TRP A 394 17.81 12.74 0.03
N ILE A 395 16.49 12.77 -0.21
CA ILE A 395 15.85 13.77 -1.08
C ILE A 395 16.15 15.18 -0.57
N ASP A 396 15.99 15.42 0.73
CA ASP A 396 16.24 16.74 1.32
C ASP A 396 17.73 17.12 1.23
N ALA A 397 18.65 16.18 1.41
CA ALA A 397 20.08 16.44 1.26
C ALA A 397 20.47 16.77 -0.19
N VAL A 398 19.97 16.01 -1.17
CA VAL A 398 20.21 16.28 -2.59
C VAL A 398 19.54 17.59 -3.01
N ALA A 399 18.31 17.86 -2.56
CA ALA A 399 17.66 19.14 -2.81
C ALA A 399 18.45 20.32 -2.22
N GLY A 400 18.99 20.15 -1.01
CA GLY A 400 19.76 21.16 -0.30
C GLY A 400 21.16 21.42 -0.87
N SER A 401 21.65 20.59 -1.79
CA SER A 401 22.93 20.82 -2.46
C SER A 401 22.82 21.70 -3.71
N PHE A 402 21.61 22.09 -4.14
CA PHE A 402 21.39 22.94 -5.31
C PHE A 402 20.75 24.29 -4.96
N ASP A 403 21.14 25.33 -5.70
CA ASP A 403 20.49 26.65 -5.69
C ASP A 403 19.22 26.61 -6.57
N GLY A 404 18.20 25.85 -6.16
CA GLY A 404 16.99 25.66 -6.98
C GLY A 404 15.87 24.94 -6.23
N ALA A 405 15.05 25.69 -5.48
CA ALA A 405 13.95 25.10 -4.73
C ALA A 405 12.96 24.36 -5.66
N GLY A 406 12.66 23.10 -5.33
CA GLY A 406 11.58 22.32 -5.96
C GLY A 406 11.96 21.57 -7.25
N ARG A 407 13.24 21.48 -7.62
CA ARG A 407 13.70 20.68 -8.77
C ARG A 407 14.05 19.23 -8.44
N VAL A 408 14.29 18.94 -7.17
CA VAL A 408 14.54 17.58 -6.66
C VAL A 408 13.31 17.10 -5.89
N GLY A 409 12.87 15.88 -6.17
CA GLY A 409 11.68 15.29 -5.57
C GLY A 409 11.72 13.77 -5.50
N ALA A 410 10.60 13.17 -5.12
CA ALA A 410 10.43 11.72 -5.04
C ALA A 410 9.86 11.18 -6.35
N HIS A 411 10.51 10.19 -6.95
CA HIS A 411 9.86 9.28 -7.88
C HIS A 411 9.25 8.14 -7.04
N PHE A 412 7.94 8.13 -6.83
CA PHE A 412 7.35 7.14 -5.94
C PHE A 412 7.01 5.84 -6.66
N ASP A 413 7.75 4.78 -6.37
CA ASP A 413 7.40 3.43 -6.78
C ASP A 413 6.53 2.76 -5.69
N VAL A 414 5.25 2.61 -6.04
CA VAL A 414 4.22 2.03 -5.15
C VAL A 414 4.47 0.53 -4.91
N GLY A 415 4.94 -0.19 -5.93
CA GLY A 415 5.21 -1.61 -5.82
C GLY A 415 6.43 -1.91 -4.99
N HIS A 416 7.49 -1.09 -5.08
CA HIS A 416 8.66 -1.14 -4.23
C HIS A 416 8.29 -0.90 -2.76
N ALA A 417 7.48 0.13 -2.48
CA ALA A 417 7.00 0.42 -1.13
C ALA A 417 6.27 -0.78 -0.51
N ARG A 418 5.49 -1.51 -1.32
CA ARG A 418 4.80 -2.73 -0.89
C ARG A 418 5.72 -3.93 -0.72
N ASN A 419 6.64 -4.15 -1.66
CA ASN A 419 7.45 -5.37 -1.76
C ASN A 419 8.71 -5.33 -0.88
N ASN A 420 8.58 -5.01 0.41
CA ASN A 420 9.70 -4.87 1.34
C ASN A 420 9.60 -5.82 2.55
N GLY A 421 8.94 -6.97 2.39
CA GLY A 421 8.84 -7.99 3.45
C GLY A 421 8.22 -7.44 4.73
N GLU A 422 8.90 -7.63 5.87
CA GLU A 422 8.47 -7.13 7.18
C GLU A 422 8.33 -5.60 7.20
N LEU A 423 9.25 -4.87 6.53
CA LEU A 423 9.20 -3.41 6.47
C LEU A 423 7.94 -2.90 5.76
N GLY A 424 7.44 -3.61 4.76
CA GLY A 424 6.19 -3.25 4.07
C GLY A 424 4.96 -3.34 4.98
N ASN A 425 5.01 -4.14 6.05
CA ASN A 425 3.96 -4.20 7.07
C ASN A 425 4.14 -3.15 8.19
N LEU A 426 5.37 -2.62 8.34
CA LEU A 426 5.73 -1.57 9.29
C LEU A 426 5.72 -0.17 8.67
N GLN A 427 5.45 -0.05 7.37
CA GLN A 427 5.33 1.20 6.64
C GLN A 427 4.23 1.04 5.57
N PRO A 428 2.95 1.10 5.96
CA PRO A 428 1.83 0.95 5.03
C PRO A 428 1.90 2.03 3.96
N ILE A 429 1.36 1.75 2.78
CA ILE A 429 1.47 2.67 1.63
C ILE A 429 0.82 4.02 1.95
N GLY A 430 -0.27 4.04 2.73
CA GLY A 430 -0.85 5.24 3.33
C GLY A 430 0.15 6.19 4.02
N ASP A 431 1.15 5.66 4.72
CA ASP A 431 2.18 6.46 5.37
C ASP A 431 3.20 7.04 4.38
N TRP A 432 3.47 6.32 3.28
CA TRP A 432 4.23 6.90 2.16
C TRP A 432 3.47 8.10 1.60
N TYR A 433 2.19 7.95 1.24
CA TYR A 433 1.40 9.06 0.70
C TYR A 433 1.44 10.30 1.59
N ALA A 434 1.23 10.13 2.89
CA ALA A 434 1.19 11.24 3.84
C ALA A 434 2.55 11.94 4.01
N ARG A 435 3.65 11.20 3.92
CA ARG A 435 4.99 11.72 4.23
C ARG A 435 5.74 12.24 3.02
N ILE A 436 5.67 11.53 1.89
CA ILE A 436 6.38 11.92 0.67
C ILE A 436 5.49 12.70 -0.30
N GLY A 437 4.16 12.68 -0.14
CA GLY A 437 3.19 13.13 -1.13
C GLY A 437 3.45 14.51 -1.74
N SER A 438 3.80 15.50 -0.90
CA SER A 438 4.12 16.87 -1.35
C SER A 438 5.45 17.01 -2.09
N ARG A 439 6.32 16.00 -2.00
CA ARG A 439 7.63 15.93 -2.66
C ARG A 439 7.59 15.11 -3.95
N ILE A 440 6.48 14.43 -4.25
CA ILE A 440 6.41 13.55 -5.43
C ILE A 440 6.52 14.39 -6.70
N THR A 441 7.33 13.89 -7.64
CA THR A 441 7.57 14.46 -8.98
C THR A 441 7.33 13.45 -10.12
N GLY A 442 7.06 12.18 -9.79
CA GLY A 442 6.71 11.11 -10.72
C GLY A 442 6.37 9.82 -9.98
N TYR A 443 5.79 8.85 -10.69
CA TYR A 443 5.38 7.57 -10.11
C TYR A 443 5.73 6.38 -11.01
N HIS A 444 6.19 5.29 -10.40
CA HIS A 444 6.14 3.96 -11.00
C HIS A 444 4.93 3.21 -10.49
N ILE A 445 4.13 2.71 -11.44
CA ILE A 445 2.87 2.02 -11.21
C ILE A 445 2.95 0.62 -11.81
N HIS A 446 2.87 -0.38 -10.95
CA HIS A 446 2.83 -1.79 -11.36
C HIS A 446 2.26 -2.65 -10.23
N GLN A 447 1.99 -3.93 -10.52
CA GLN A 447 1.60 -4.90 -9.50
C GLN A 447 2.79 -5.74 -9.05
N VAL A 448 2.63 -6.36 -7.87
CA VAL A 448 3.54 -7.36 -7.32
C VAL A 448 2.76 -8.66 -7.18
N ARG A 449 3.24 -9.76 -7.78
CA ARG A 449 2.55 -11.06 -7.67
C ARG A 449 3.56 -12.18 -7.47
N PRO A 450 3.17 -13.28 -6.79
CA PRO A 450 3.95 -14.50 -6.82
C PRO A 450 4.15 -14.95 -8.27
N ASP A 451 5.39 -15.23 -8.63
CA ASP A 451 5.75 -15.89 -9.87
C ASP A 451 5.12 -17.30 -9.90
N GLU A 452 4.58 -17.68 -11.06
CA GLU A 452 3.76 -18.90 -11.18
C GLU A 452 4.57 -20.19 -10.96
N GLU A 453 5.87 -20.16 -11.29
CA GLU A 453 6.75 -21.32 -11.17
C GLU A 453 7.44 -21.37 -9.80
N THR A 454 7.95 -20.24 -9.34
CA THR A 454 8.80 -20.17 -8.14
C THR A 454 8.03 -19.79 -6.87
N GLY A 455 6.82 -19.24 -7.00
CA GLY A 455 6.03 -18.70 -5.89
C GLY A 455 6.61 -17.45 -5.23
N LYS A 456 7.76 -16.94 -5.70
CA LYS A 456 8.42 -15.75 -5.16
C LYS A 456 7.73 -14.50 -5.68
N LEU A 457 7.61 -13.47 -4.84
CA LEU A 457 7.07 -12.18 -5.26
C LEU A 457 7.95 -11.55 -6.34
N THR A 458 7.32 -11.21 -7.46
CA THR A 458 7.94 -10.57 -8.62
C THR A 458 7.23 -9.24 -8.88
N ASN A 459 8.04 -8.19 -9.05
CA ASN A 459 7.60 -6.84 -9.39
C ASN A 459 7.33 -6.68 -10.90
N HIS A 460 6.81 -5.51 -11.28
CA HIS A 460 6.58 -5.07 -12.68
C HIS A 460 5.60 -5.98 -13.45
N ARG A 461 4.55 -6.43 -12.75
CA ARG A 461 3.44 -7.24 -13.30
C ARG A 461 2.24 -6.36 -13.64
N ASP A 462 1.35 -6.82 -14.53
CA ASP A 462 0.12 -6.10 -14.82
C ASP A 462 -0.81 -5.91 -13.62
N ILE A 463 -1.58 -4.82 -13.68
CA ILE A 463 -2.71 -4.54 -12.82
C ILE A 463 -3.96 -4.93 -13.60
N LYS A 464 -4.70 -5.94 -13.12
CA LYS A 464 -5.88 -6.47 -13.79
C LYS A 464 -7.16 -5.76 -13.36
N ASP A 465 -7.15 -5.29 -12.13
CA ASP A 465 -8.21 -4.51 -11.49
C ASP A 465 -7.53 -3.53 -10.50
N ILE A 466 -8.14 -2.39 -10.22
CA ILE A 466 -7.60 -1.42 -9.24
C ILE A 466 -7.63 -1.97 -7.81
N TYR A 467 -8.46 -2.97 -7.54
CA TYR A 467 -8.55 -3.68 -6.27
C TYR A 467 -7.85 -5.05 -6.37
N ASP A 468 -6.58 -5.06 -6.78
CA ASP A 468 -5.81 -6.30 -6.90
C ASP A 468 -5.13 -6.71 -5.57
N ARG A 469 -4.70 -7.98 -5.50
CA ARG A 469 -4.41 -8.67 -4.23
C ARG A 469 -3.23 -8.13 -3.41
N THR A 470 -2.16 -7.67 -4.06
CA THR A 470 -0.94 -7.26 -3.32
C THR A 470 -0.90 -5.76 -3.10
N VAL A 471 -1.31 -4.98 -4.09
CA VAL A 471 -1.51 -3.53 -4.03
C VAL A 471 -2.92 -3.24 -4.53
N SER A 472 -3.76 -2.73 -3.63
CA SER A 472 -5.00 -2.05 -3.98
C SER A 472 -4.71 -0.57 -4.19
N TYR A 473 -5.21 -0.01 -5.30
CA TYR A 473 -4.99 1.39 -5.67
C TYR A 473 -6.09 2.31 -5.15
N ALA A 474 -7.02 1.82 -4.32
CA ALA A 474 -8.07 2.65 -3.75
C ALA A 474 -7.49 3.78 -2.87
N GLY A 475 -6.49 3.46 -2.04
CA GLY A 475 -5.76 4.44 -1.24
C GLY A 475 -4.98 5.46 -2.08
N PHE A 476 -4.34 5.00 -3.16
CA PHE A 476 -3.64 5.85 -4.13
C PHE A 476 -4.58 6.88 -4.77
N LEU A 477 -5.71 6.41 -5.30
CA LEU A 477 -6.68 7.26 -6.00
C LEU A 477 -7.38 8.23 -5.04
N HIS A 478 -7.63 7.81 -3.80
CA HIS A 478 -8.10 8.72 -2.74
C HIS A 478 -7.08 9.81 -2.43
N ALA A 479 -5.83 9.43 -2.20
CA ALA A 479 -4.75 10.36 -1.90
C ALA A 479 -4.56 11.37 -3.04
N TRP A 480 -4.63 10.91 -4.28
CA TRP A 480 -4.59 11.74 -5.48
C TRP A 480 -5.78 12.71 -5.56
N SER A 481 -6.98 12.20 -5.30
CA SER A 481 -8.23 12.97 -5.30
C SER A 481 -8.19 14.10 -4.26
N LYS A 482 -7.67 13.81 -3.06
CA LYS A 482 -7.52 14.77 -1.97
C LYS A 482 -6.28 15.65 -2.07
N ARG A 483 -5.42 15.47 -3.07
CA ARG A 483 -4.12 16.14 -3.19
C ARG A 483 -3.22 15.92 -1.96
N LEU A 484 -3.39 14.77 -1.29
CA LEU A 484 -2.43 14.30 -0.30
C LEU A 484 -1.10 13.98 -0.98
N ILE A 485 -1.17 13.48 -2.21
CA ILE A 485 -0.04 13.29 -3.11
C ILE A 485 -0.14 14.24 -4.31
N ASN A 486 1.02 14.66 -4.83
CA ASN A 486 1.07 15.53 -6.01
C ASN A 486 0.54 14.79 -7.25
N ARG A 487 -0.16 15.51 -8.13
CA ARG A 487 -0.77 14.92 -9.33
C ARG A 487 0.21 14.86 -10.50
N GLU A 488 1.28 14.11 -10.33
CA GLU A 488 2.44 14.05 -11.23
C GLU A 488 2.34 12.93 -12.29
N PRO A 489 3.19 12.93 -13.33
CA PRO A 489 3.24 11.87 -14.32
C PRO A 489 3.30 10.45 -13.73
N LEU A 490 2.48 9.55 -14.28
CA LEU A 490 2.35 8.15 -13.90
C LEU A 490 2.99 7.28 -15.00
N PHE A 491 4.03 6.53 -14.65
CA PHE A 491 4.68 5.61 -15.58
C PHE A 491 4.27 4.17 -15.23
N ILE A 492 3.51 3.54 -16.13
CA ILE A 492 3.26 2.10 -16.05
C ILE A 492 4.56 1.35 -16.33
N GLU A 493 5.15 0.77 -15.29
CA GLU A 493 6.41 0.04 -15.35
C GLU A 493 6.16 -1.48 -15.35
N VAL A 494 5.65 -2.00 -16.47
CA VAL A 494 5.32 -3.42 -16.62
C VAL A 494 6.18 -4.03 -17.73
N ARG A 495 6.84 -5.16 -17.40
CA ARG A 495 7.87 -5.77 -18.28
C ARG A 495 7.30 -6.38 -19.55
N ILE A 496 6.15 -7.05 -19.45
CA ILE A 496 5.53 -7.73 -20.59
C ILE A 496 4.69 -6.71 -21.38
N ALA A 497 4.92 -6.60 -22.69
CA ALA A 497 4.33 -5.53 -23.51
C ALA A 497 2.79 -5.55 -23.53
N GLU A 498 2.17 -6.73 -23.65
CA GLU A 498 0.71 -6.85 -23.63
C GLU A 498 0.12 -6.46 -22.28
N GLU A 499 0.74 -6.94 -21.20
CA GLU A 499 0.42 -6.63 -19.80
C GLU A 499 0.52 -5.11 -19.53
N ARG A 500 1.58 -4.46 -20.04
CA ARG A 500 1.78 -3.01 -19.95
C ARG A 500 0.68 -2.25 -20.66
N ARG A 501 0.34 -2.62 -21.91
CA ARG A 501 -0.72 -1.96 -22.68
C ARG A 501 -2.10 -2.12 -22.01
N ARG A 502 -2.39 -3.28 -21.45
CA ARG A 502 -3.62 -3.51 -20.66
C ARG A 502 -3.66 -2.59 -19.44
N THR A 503 -2.58 -2.55 -18.66
CA THR A 503 -2.49 -1.69 -17.47
C THR A 503 -2.58 -0.20 -17.82
N THR A 504 -1.93 0.21 -18.91
CA THR A 504 -1.98 1.60 -19.41
C THR A 504 -3.40 2.01 -19.77
N ARG A 505 -4.13 1.16 -20.52
CA ARG A 505 -5.55 1.43 -20.86
C ARG A 505 -6.43 1.55 -19.62
N LEU A 506 -6.27 0.64 -18.65
CA LEU A 506 -7.01 0.69 -17.39
C LEU A 506 -6.82 2.06 -16.71
N PHE A 507 -5.59 2.53 -16.58
CA PHE A 507 -5.32 3.83 -15.97
C PHE A 507 -5.76 5.01 -16.86
N GLN A 508 -5.67 4.92 -18.18
CA GLN A 508 -6.21 5.97 -19.05
C GLN A 508 -7.74 6.12 -18.89
N GLU A 509 -8.47 5.02 -18.73
CA GLU A 509 -9.93 5.04 -18.49
C GLU A 509 -10.29 5.62 -17.12
N ILE A 510 -9.45 5.39 -16.10
CA ILE A 510 -9.63 5.99 -14.77
C ILE A 510 -9.37 7.50 -14.81
N PHE A 511 -8.36 7.93 -15.58
CA PHE A 511 -7.91 9.31 -15.69
C PHE A 511 -8.48 10.07 -16.90
N SER A 512 -9.54 9.55 -17.54
CA SER A 512 -10.31 10.24 -18.59
C SER A 512 -11.53 10.94 -18.03
#